data_AF-A0A945K9N8-F1
#
_entry.id   AF-A0A945K9N8-F1
#
_cell.length_a   1.000
_cell.length_b   1.000
_cell.length_c   1.000
_cell.angle_alpha   90.00
_cell.angle_beta   90.00
_cell.angle_gamma   90.00
#
_symmetry.space_group_name_H-M   'P 1'
#
loop_
_entity.id
_entity.type
_entity.pdbx_description
1 polymer ?
#
loop_
_entity_poly.entity_id
_entity_poly.type
_entity_poly.pdbx_seq_one_letter_code
_entity_poly.pdbx_strand_id
1 'polypeptide(L)'
;MHFRKLLLVMIATAGLVVPVIGYTETITGAQNKELRYKCKDGRPRKTSEYNEVLSQAKSNALRTWAAGKSVAISTLFAENEQQILADIDDYFLNAQVDHRCKGKSFKLKVKGVVDANRISLLGKAAPAQISGPRSRITAVFLARKAEFVKSYDTKRTSIEANTTFNEGSETASMGGTSASTEGYSSTKNIKETGGSSESKADKINWNVFRPSGLDAAVNQTFSSYGFRTIDASQVASRFTGFDLEAFKQDFAFSDDLSPATKNNAFDAIAGKIPILVIATVDVGQKDTDPGSGLKRVYATVMAQVYQDDGLFFETVASVKPTQFSGLGPNETVAETNALIKAAESASNEIVQQLNAAGIR
;
A
#
# COMPACT_ATOMS: atom_id res chain seq x y z
N MET A 1 -52.01 43.32 38.88
CA MET A 1 -52.08 42.38 37.73
C MET A 1 -50.76 42.48 36.97
N HIS A 2 -49.74 41.70 37.37
CA HIS A 2 -48.40 41.72 36.79
C HIS A 2 -48.03 40.30 36.37
N PHE A 3 -48.11 40.03 35.06
CA PHE A 3 -47.68 38.76 34.48
C PHE A 3 -46.31 38.92 33.83
N ARG A 4 -45.38 38.07 34.28
CA ARG A 4 -44.00 37.87 33.79
C ARG A 4 -43.99 37.64 32.27
N LYS A 5 -43.16 38.39 31.54
CA LYS A 5 -42.75 38.03 30.17
C LYS A 5 -41.59 37.04 30.24
N LEU A 6 -41.85 35.80 29.81
CA LEU A 6 -40.86 34.75 29.64
C LEU A 6 -40.06 35.03 28.35
N LEU A 7 -38.74 35.14 28.45
CA LEU A 7 -37.83 35.26 27.31
C LEU A 7 -37.53 33.84 26.81
N LEU A 8 -38.03 33.49 25.62
CA LEU A 8 -37.74 32.23 24.95
C LEU A 8 -36.51 32.45 24.05
N VAL A 9 -35.36 31.94 24.47
CA VAL A 9 -34.13 31.92 23.65
C VAL A 9 -34.20 30.69 22.75
N MET A 10 -34.58 30.89 21.48
CA MET A 10 -34.43 29.89 20.42
C MET A 10 -32.97 29.85 19.99
N ILE A 11 -32.22 28.88 20.52
CA ILE A 11 -30.89 28.52 20.00
C ILE A 11 -31.12 27.75 18.70
N ALA A 12 -31.02 28.43 17.57
CA ALA A 12 -30.93 27.79 16.26
C ALA A 12 -29.54 27.14 16.15
N THR A 13 -29.45 25.86 16.52
CA THR A 13 -28.31 25.01 16.18
C THR A 13 -28.31 24.77 14.67
N ALA A 14 -27.63 25.66 13.94
CA ALA A 14 -27.25 25.42 12.55
C ALA A 14 -26.23 24.27 12.55
N GLY A 15 -26.73 23.03 12.43
CA GLY A 15 -25.91 21.86 12.16
C GLY A 15 -25.23 22.03 10.81
N LEU A 16 -23.96 22.43 10.84
CA LEU A 16 -23.06 22.37 9.70
C LEU A 16 -22.84 20.88 9.37
N VAL A 17 -23.70 20.34 8.50
CA VAL A 17 -23.46 19.06 7.84
C VAL A 17 -22.35 19.33 6.82
N VAL A 18 -21.10 19.23 7.27
CA VAL A 18 -19.95 19.25 6.36
C VAL A 18 -19.92 17.90 5.66
N PRO A 19 -20.06 17.84 4.33
CA PRO A 19 -19.93 16.58 3.61
C PRO A 19 -18.52 16.04 3.84
N VAL A 20 -18.43 14.81 4.34
CA VAL A 20 -17.18 14.08 4.50
C VAL A 20 -16.66 13.78 3.10
N ILE A 21 -15.82 14.66 2.56
CA ILE A 21 -15.11 14.40 1.30
C ILE A 21 -13.97 13.43 1.67
N GLY A 22 -14.24 12.13 1.56
CA GLY A 22 -13.16 11.15 1.54
C GLY A 22 -12.27 11.44 0.33
N TYR A 23 -10.98 11.70 0.54
CA TYR A 23 -10.03 11.69 -0.57
C TYR A 23 -9.91 10.25 -1.06
N THR A 24 -10.64 9.95 -2.12
CA THR A 24 -10.42 8.75 -2.93
C THR A 24 -9.19 9.00 -3.81
N GLU A 25 -8.37 7.96 -4.05
CA GLU A 25 -7.21 8.04 -4.94
C GLU A 25 -7.65 8.60 -6.30
N THR A 26 -7.24 9.83 -6.61
CA THR A 26 -7.60 10.47 -7.88
C THR A 26 -6.57 10.13 -8.93
N ILE A 27 -7.03 9.64 -10.07
CA ILE A 27 -6.20 9.37 -11.24
C ILE A 27 -6.28 10.53 -12.23
N THR A 28 -5.28 10.62 -13.09
CA THR A 28 -5.17 11.67 -14.08
C THR A 28 -4.92 11.07 -15.46
N GLY A 29 -5.62 11.58 -16.46
CA GLY A 29 -5.31 11.33 -17.86
C GLY A 29 -5.15 12.63 -18.62
N ALA A 30 -4.38 12.59 -19.70
CA ALA A 30 -4.20 13.73 -20.57
C ALA A 30 -4.26 13.30 -22.03
N GLN A 31 -4.71 14.21 -22.87
CA GLN A 31 -4.65 14.05 -24.32
C GLN A 31 -4.35 15.38 -25.01
N ASN A 32 -3.59 15.30 -26.10
CA ASN A 32 -3.28 16.43 -26.97
C ASN A 32 -3.79 16.16 -28.38
N LYS A 33 -4.40 17.16 -29.00
CA LYS A 33 -4.85 17.11 -30.39
C LYS A 33 -4.43 18.37 -31.13
N GLU A 34 -3.82 18.18 -32.29
CA GLU A 34 -3.56 19.27 -33.22
C GLU A 34 -4.81 19.50 -34.09
N LEU A 35 -5.37 20.71 -33.99
CA LEU A 35 -6.56 21.12 -34.71
C LEU A 35 -6.22 21.63 -36.10
N ARG A 36 -7.12 21.41 -37.06
CA ARG A 36 -6.97 21.97 -38.42
C ARG A 36 -7.09 23.50 -38.45
N TYR A 37 -7.64 24.09 -37.40
CA TYR A 37 -7.96 25.51 -37.29
C TYR A 37 -7.53 26.08 -35.93
N LYS A 38 -7.44 27.41 -35.83
CA LYS A 38 -7.10 28.07 -34.56
C LYS A 38 -8.25 27.97 -33.56
N CYS A 39 -7.90 27.70 -32.30
CA CYS A 39 -8.79 27.73 -31.14
C CYS A 39 -9.61 29.03 -31.10
N LYS A 40 -10.82 28.93 -30.55
CA LYS A 40 -11.69 30.08 -30.27
C LYS A 40 -12.08 30.02 -28.80
N ASP A 41 -11.93 31.13 -28.08
CA ASP A 41 -12.29 31.24 -26.65
C ASP A 41 -11.62 30.15 -25.78
N GLY A 42 -10.36 29.82 -26.08
CA GLY A 42 -9.61 28.82 -25.32
C GLY A 42 -10.00 27.37 -25.57
N ARG A 43 -10.84 27.07 -26.58
CA ARG A 43 -11.34 25.72 -26.90
C ARG A 43 -11.41 25.40 -28.40
N PRO A 44 -11.57 24.13 -28.80
CA PRO A 44 -11.92 23.75 -30.16
C PRO A 44 -13.26 24.38 -30.58
N ARG A 45 -13.44 24.62 -31.88
CA ARG A 45 -14.69 25.21 -32.41
C ARG A 45 -15.80 24.17 -32.47
N LYS A 46 -15.43 22.91 -32.68
CA LYS A 46 -16.34 21.76 -32.73
C LYS A 46 -16.41 21.10 -31.36
N THR A 47 -17.62 21.01 -30.80
CA THR A 47 -17.88 20.28 -29.55
C THR A 47 -17.50 18.79 -29.68
N SER A 48 -17.66 18.19 -30.86
CA SER A 48 -17.26 16.80 -31.10
C SER A 48 -15.75 16.58 -30.90
N GLU A 49 -14.90 17.51 -31.31
CA GLU A 49 -13.45 17.41 -31.11
C GLU A 49 -13.07 17.58 -29.63
N TYR A 50 -13.81 18.41 -28.89
CA TYR A 50 -13.64 18.52 -27.44
C TYR A 50 -14.01 17.20 -26.75
N ASN A 51 -15.18 16.64 -27.08
CA ASN A 51 -15.68 15.40 -26.48
C ASN A 51 -14.80 14.20 -26.81
N GLU A 52 -14.28 14.13 -28.04
CA GLU A 52 -13.33 13.08 -28.44
C GLU A 52 -12.05 13.11 -27.60
N VAL A 53 -11.45 14.29 -27.43
CA VAL A 53 -10.22 14.46 -26.63
C VAL A 53 -10.50 14.20 -25.15
N LEU A 54 -11.67 14.63 -24.64
CA LEU A 54 -12.11 14.32 -23.28
C LEU A 54 -12.26 12.81 -23.06
N SER A 55 -12.94 12.11 -23.98
CA SER A 55 -13.11 10.66 -23.92
C SER A 55 -11.76 9.94 -23.93
N GLN A 56 -10.86 10.31 -24.85
CA GLN A 56 -9.51 9.75 -24.91
C GLN A 56 -8.69 10.03 -23.65
N ALA A 57 -8.80 11.23 -23.07
CA ALA A 57 -8.10 11.56 -21.83
C ALA A 57 -8.62 10.71 -20.66
N LYS A 58 -9.94 10.46 -20.57
CA LYS A 58 -10.53 9.54 -19.58
C LYS A 58 -10.05 8.10 -19.83
N SER A 59 -10.03 7.63 -21.09
CA SER A 59 -9.54 6.29 -21.43
C SER A 59 -8.08 6.11 -21.02
N ASN A 60 -7.24 7.11 -21.30
CA ASN A 60 -5.84 7.11 -20.88
C ASN A 60 -5.71 7.06 -19.35
N ALA A 61 -6.55 7.80 -18.61
CA ALA A 61 -6.55 7.76 -17.16
C ALA A 61 -6.84 6.34 -16.63
N LEU A 62 -7.89 5.68 -17.16
CA LEU A 62 -8.26 4.32 -16.77
C LEU A 62 -7.21 3.28 -17.14
N ARG A 63 -6.59 3.39 -18.33
CA ARG A 63 -5.49 2.53 -18.76
C ARG A 63 -4.27 2.68 -17.86
N THR A 64 -3.89 3.91 -17.53
CA THR A 64 -2.78 4.18 -16.60
C THR A 64 -3.08 3.63 -15.21
N TRP A 65 -4.32 3.77 -14.73
CA TRP A 65 -4.74 3.15 -13.48
C TRP A 65 -4.58 1.63 -13.54
N ALA A 66 -5.12 0.96 -14.56
CA ALA A 66 -5.07 -0.49 -14.69
C ALA A 66 -3.62 -0.99 -14.75
N ALA A 67 -2.76 -0.36 -15.56
CA ALA A 67 -1.34 -0.69 -15.69
C ALA A 67 -0.54 -0.52 -14.38
N GLY A 68 -1.02 0.31 -13.45
CA GLY A 68 -0.41 0.46 -12.12
C GLY A 68 -0.85 -0.57 -11.09
N LYS A 69 -1.85 -1.41 -11.41
CA LYS A 69 -2.35 -2.48 -10.55
C LYS A 69 -1.64 -3.81 -10.84
N SER A 70 -2.12 -4.90 -10.26
CA SER A 70 -1.57 -6.23 -10.53
C SER A 70 -1.84 -6.69 -11.96
N VAL A 71 -1.15 -7.76 -12.36
CA VAL A 71 -1.40 -8.43 -13.63
C VAL A 71 -2.85 -8.90 -13.73
N ALA A 72 -3.42 -9.45 -12.64
CA ALA A 72 -4.80 -9.93 -12.64
C ALA A 72 -5.81 -8.79 -12.92
N ILE A 73 -5.67 -7.64 -12.25
CA ILE A 73 -6.53 -6.47 -12.51
C ILE A 73 -6.28 -5.90 -13.91
N SER A 74 -5.02 -5.87 -14.35
CA SER A 74 -4.66 -5.40 -15.70
C SER A 74 -5.28 -6.26 -16.80
N THR A 75 -5.25 -7.59 -16.63
CA THR A 75 -5.87 -8.55 -17.54
C THR A 75 -7.39 -8.40 -17.53
N LEU A 76 -8.01 -8.33 -16.35
CA LEU A 76 -9.46 -8.11 -16.23
C LEU A 76 -9.89 -6.83 -16.96
N PHE A 77 -9.15 -5.75 -16.78
CA PHE A 77 -9.41 -4.49 -17.47
C PHE A 77 -9.26 -4.65 -18.98
N ALA A 78 -8.18 -5.28 -19.46
CA ALA A 78 -7.92 -5.46 -20.88
C ALA A 78 -8.99 -6.31 -21.57
N GLU A 79 -9.44 -7.40 -20.94
CA GLU A 79 -10.50 -8.28 -21.44
C GLU A 79 -11.86 -7.56 -21.56
N ASN A 80 -12.10 -6.58 -20.70
CA ASN A 80 -13.35 -5.81 -20.66
C ASN A 80 -13.21 -4.38 -21.17
N GLU A 81 -12.07 -4.03 -21.78
CA GLU A 81 -11.73 -2.63 -22.08
C GLU A 81 -12.77 -1.99 -22.99
N GLN A 82 -13.22 -2.71 -24.02
CA GLN A 82 -14.23 -2.18 -24.96
C GLN A 82 -15.54 -1.82 -24.24
N GLN A 83 -16.01 -2.67 -23.32
CA GLN A 83 -17.22 -2.41 -22.54
C GLN A 83 -17.00 -1.23 -21.57
N ILE A 84 -15.86 -1.21 -20.88
CA ILE A 84 -15.52 -0.12 -19.94
C ILE A 84 -15.47 1.22 -20.66
N LEU A 85 -14.85 1.28 -21.85
CA LEU A 85 -14.70 2.51 -22.61
C LEU A 85 -16.00 2.95 -23.31
N ALA A 86 -16.92 2.03 -23.60
CA ALA A 86 -18.25 2.37 -24.10
C ALA A 86 -19.06 3.13 -23.06
N ASP A 87 -18.99 2.72 -21.79
CA ASP A 87 -19.71 3.31 -20.66
C ASP A 87 -18.75 4.03 -19.69
N ILE A 88 -17.79 4.79 -20.23
CA ILE A 88 -16.64 5.31 -19.46
C ILE A 88 -17.00 6.13 -18.21
N ASP A 89 -18.14 6.81 -18.24
CA ASP A 89 -18.61 7.65 -17.13
C ASP A 89 -19.15 6.85 -15.94
N ASP A 90 -19.47 5.57 -16.14
CA ASP A 90 -19.83 4.65 -15.05
C ASP A 90 -18.60 4.15 -14.28
N TYR A 91 -17.41 4.23 -14.89
CA TYR A 91 -16.15 3.74 -14.30
C TYR A 91 -15.21 4.88 -13.90
N PHE A 92 -15.35 6.07 -14.49
CA PHE A 92 -14.56 7.26 -14.19
C PHE A 92 -15.43 8.37 -13.59
N LEU A 93 -15.46 8.40 -12.25
CA LEU A 93 -16.32 9.26 -11.45
C LEU A 93 -15.68 10.63 -11.18
N ASN A 94 -16.51 11.64 -10.95
CA ASN A 94 -16.11 12.98 -10.48
C ASN A 94 -15.04 13.65 -11.35
N ALA A 95 -15.22 13.59 -12.68
CA ALA A 95 -14.28 14.15 -13.65
C ALA A 95 -14.14 15.69 -13.53
N GLN A 96 -12.96 16.14 -13.14
CA GLN A 96 -12.50 17.53 -13.19
C GLN A 96 -11.64 17.73 -14.43
N VAL A 97 -12.02 18.69 -15.28
CA VAL A 97 -11.38 18.92 -16.57
C VAL A 97 -10.64 20.25 -16.58
N ASP A 98 -9.34 20.20 -16.84
CA ASP A 98 -8.51 21.37 -17.18
C ASP A 98 -8.12 21.28 -18.65
N HIS A 99 -8.15 22.42 -19.35
CA HIS A 99 -7.80 22.44 -20.76
C HIS A 99 -7.09 23.72 -21.15
N ARG A 100 -6.19 23.60 -22.13
CA ARG A 100 -5.47 24.72 -22.73
C ARG A 100 -5.50 24.58 -24.24
N CYS A 101 -5.95 25.62 -24.92
CA CYS A 101 -5.95 25.68 -26.37
C CYS A 101 -5.16 26.90 -26.83
N LYS A 102 -4.01 26.69 -27.48
CA LYS A 102 -3.12 27.76 -27.96
C LYS A 102 -2.83 27.54 -29.45
N GLY A 103 -3.20 28.51 -30.27
CA GLY A 103 -3.05 28.40 -31.71
C GLY A 103 -3.89 27.23 -32.23
N LYS A 104 -3.24 26.18 -32.74
CA LYS A 104 -3.88 24.94 -33.20
C LYS A 104 -3.73 23.77 -32.22
N SER A 105 -2.94 23.91 -31.16
CA SER A 105 -2.73 22.83 -30.19
C SER A 105 -3.79 22.90 -29.09
N PHE A 106 -4.54 21.82 -28.93
CA PHE A 106 -5.49 21.63 -27.85
C PHE A 106 -5.04 20.51 -26.91
N LYS A 107 -4.83 20.86 -25.64
CA LYS A 107 -4.43 19.95 -24.57
C LYS A 107 -5.53 19.90 -23.53
N LEU A 108 -5.93 18.70 -23.14
CA LEU A 108 -6.92 18.47 -22.10
C LEU A 108 -6.32 17.50 -21.07
N LYS A 109 -6.52 17.83 -19.81
CA LYS A 109 -6.17 17.00 -18.66
C LYS A 109 -7.45 16.76 -17.85
N VAL A 110 -7.72 15.51 -17.54
CA VAL A 110 -8.83 15.12 -16.68
C VAL A 110 -8.28 14.50 -15.40
N LYS A 111 -8.88 14.84 -14.27
CA LYS A 111 -8.64 14.25 -12.97
C LYS A 111 -9.95 13.68 -12.45
N GLY A 112 -9.96 12.47 -11.90
CA GLY A 112 -11.17 11.83 -11.42
C GLY A 112 -10.87 10.61 -10.56
N VAL A 113 -11.91 9.83 -10.25
CA VAL A 113 -11.85 8.66 -9.38
C VAL A 113 -12.26 7.42 -10.16
N VAL A 114 -11.59 6.29 -9.95
CA VAL A 114 -12.00 5.02 -10.56
C VAL A 114 -13.01 4.31 -9.66
N ASP A 115 -14.11 3.86 -10.23
CA ASP A 115 -14.99 2.89 -9.58
C ASP A 115 -14.37 1.49 -9.67
N ALA A 116 -13.39 1.22 -8.80
CA ALA A 116 -12.67 -0.04 -8.76
C ALA A 116 -13.60 -1.23 -8.43
N ASN A 117 -14.69 -0.99 -7.67
CA ASN A 117 -15.66 -2.04 -7.36
C ASN A 117 -16.42 -2.45 -8.62
N ARG A 118 -16.85 -1.48 -9.43
CA ARG A 118 -17.56 -1.77 -10.68
C ARG A 118 -16.68 -2.49 -11.70
N ILE A 119 -15.39 -2.16 -11.77
CA ILE A 119 -14.43 -2.93 -12.57
C ILE A 119 -14.27 -4.34 -12.00
N SER A 120 -14.14 -4.47 -10.69
CA SER A 120 -13.93 -5.78 -10.04
C SER A 120 -15.12 -6.73 -10.21
N LEU A 121 -16.34 -6.19 -10.32
CA LEU A 121 -17.57 -6.95 -10.62
C LEU A 121 -17.55 -7.59 -12.01
N LEU A 122 -16.75 -7.09 -12.96
CA LEU A 122 -16.59 -7.71 -14.28
C LEU A 122 -15.88 -9.08 -14.18
N GLY A 123 -15.04 -9.26 -13.15
CA GLY A 123 -14.35 -10.52 -12.87
C GLY A 123 -15.23 -11.53 -12.11
N LYS A 124 -16.43 -11.12 -11.68
CA LYS A 124 -17.35 -12.01 -10.98
C LYS A 124 -17.97 -12.98 -11.98
N ALA A 125 -17.76 -14.28 -11.76
CA ALA A 125 -18.40 -15.31 -12.57
C ALA A 125 -19.92 -15.16 -12.53
N ALA A 126 -20.58 -15.25 -13.69
CA ALA A 126 -22.03 -15.32 -13.75
C ALA A 126 -22.52 -16.52 -12.91
N PRO A 127 -23.66 -16.43 -12.21
CA PRO A 127 -24.16 -17.54 -11.38
C PRO A 127 -24.25 -18.88 -12.12
N ALA A 128 -24.50 -18.84 -13.44
CA ALA A 128 -24.55 -20.01 -14.32
C ALA A 128 -23.20 -20.67 -14.62
N GLN A 129 -22.07 -19.98 -14.41
CA GLN A 129 -20.71 -20.50 -14.58
C GLN A 129 -20.11 -21.07 -13.28
N ILE A 130 -20.80 -20.95 -12.14
CA ILE A 130 -20.37 -21.54 -10.87
C ILE A 130 -20.81 -23.02 -10.87
N SER A 131 -20.06 -23.87 -11.58
CA SER A 131 -20.23 -25.31 -11.54
C SER A 131 -19.21 -25.93 -10.59
N GLY A 132 -19.66 -26.44 -9.45
CA GLY A 132 -18.82 -27.11 -8.45
C GLY A 132 -19.04 -26.62 -7.00
N PRO A 133 -18.55 -27.35 -5.99
CA PRO A 133 -18.62 -26.92 -4.60
C PRO A 133 -17.69 -25.72 -4.37
N ARG A 134 -18.25 -24.63 -3.87
CA ARG A 134 -17.51 -23.41 -3.46
C ARG A 134 -16.37 -23.75 -2.50
N SER A 135 -15.16 -23.25 -2.77
CA SER A 135 -14.00 -23.49 -1.91
C SER A 135 -14.18 -22.85 -0.54
N ARG A 136 -13.76 -23.56 0.51
CA ARG A 136 -13.68 -22.98 1.86
C ARG A 136 -12.42 -22.12 1.96
N ILE A 137 -12.57 -20.97 2.60
CA ILE A 137 -11.48 -20.04 2.85
C ILE A 137 -11.50 -19.60 4.30
N THR A 138 -10.32 -19.49 4.91
CA THR A 138 -10.14 -18.83 6.20
C THR A 138 -9.16 -17.68 6.05
N ALA A 139 -9.40 -16.61 6.78
CA ALA A 139 -8.65 -15.37 6.67
C ALA A 139 -8.21 -14.90 8.05
N VAL A 140 -6.91 -14.67 8.22
CA VAL A 140 -6.32 -14.09 9.43
C VAL A 140 -5.83 -12.69 9.09
N PHE A 141 -6.55 -11.69 9.59
CA PHE A 141 -6.20 -10.27 9.44
C PHE A 141 -5.72 -9.71 10.76
N LEU A 142 -4.51 -9.17 10.76
CA LEU A 142 -3.85 -8.64 11.95
C LEU A 142 -3.52 -7.16 11.73
N ALA A 143 -4.07 -6.29 12.54
CA ALA A 143 -3.68 -4.89 12.57
C ALA A 143 -2.52 -4.70 13.56
N ARG A 144 -1.53 -3.90 13.17
CA ARG A 144 -0.33 -3.61 13.98
C ARG A 144 -0.19 -2.11 14.20
N LYS A 145 0.08 -1.69 15.43
CA LYS A 145 0.44 -0.31 15.80
C LYS A 145 1.85 -0.28 16.38
N ALA A 146 2.68 0.65 15.95
CA ALA A 146 4.03 0.78 16.51
C ALA A 146 3.90 1.22 17.98
N GLU A 147 4.27 0.32 18.90
CA GLU A 147 4.22 0.57 20.35
C GLU A 147 5.50 1.26 20.83
N PHE A 148 6.64 0.87 20.25
CA PHE A 148 7.94 1.44 20.54
C PHE A 148 8.86 1.32 19.32
N VAL A 149 9.47 2.44 18.91
CA VAL A 149 10.51 2.47 17.87
C VAL A 149 11.85 2.67 18.57
N LYS A 150 12.70 1.64 18.60
CA LYS A 150 14.07 1.77 19.11
C LYS A 150 14.98 2.15 17.94
N SER A 151 15.25 3.45 17.80
CA SER A 151 16.25 3.94 16.87
C SER A 151 17.66 3.75 17.44
N TYR A 152 18.56 3.15 16.67
CA TYR A 152 19.94 2.97 17.07
C TYR A 152 20.80 4.09 16.47
N ASP A 153 21.51 4.83 17.32
CA ASP A 153 22.49 5.81 16.84
C ASP A 153 23.62 5.11 16.08
N THR A 154 24.06 5.74 14.98
CA THR A 154 25.19 5.27 14.18
C THR A 154 26.46 5.23 15.03
N LYS A 155 27.03 4.04 15.20
CA LYS A 155 28.32 3.89 15.89
C LYS A 155 29.41 4.46 15.00
N ARG A 156 30.09 5.52 15.45
CA ARG A 156 31.24 6.11 14.77
C ARG A 156 32.52 5.68 15.47
N THR A 157 33.38 4.98 14.75
CA THR A 157 34.73 4.65 15.22
C THR A 157 35.72 5.49 14.42
N SER A 158 36.45 6.38 15.12
CA SER A 158 37.53 7.18 14.53
C SER A 158 38.86 6.53 14.90
N ILE A 159 39.68 6.21 13.91
CA ILE A 159 41.03 5.68 14.12
C ILE A 159 42.01 6.79 13.74
N GLU A 160 42.84 7.22 14.68
CA GLU A 160 44.02 8.04 14.41
C GLU A 160 45.24 7.13 14.35
N ALA A 161 45.82 6.96 13.15
CA ALA A 161 47.08 6.25 12.98
C ALA A 161 48.22 7.26 12.85
N ASN A 162 49.21 7.18 13.74
CA ASN A 162 50.46 7.92 13.64
C ASN A 162 51.54 6.97 13.13
N THR A 163 51.97 7.13 11.88
CA THR A 163 53.10 6.38 11.32
C THR A 163 54.33 7.28 11.23
N THR A 164 55.39 6.91 11.95
CA THR A 164 56.72 7.55 11.86
C THR A 164 57.55 6.82 10.81
N PHE A 165 57.92 7.52 9.74
CA PHE A 165 58.85 6.99 8.73
C PHE A 165 60.29 7.43 9.06
N ASN A 166 61.22 6.47 9.18
CA ASN A 166 62.66 6.72 9.23
C ASN A 166 63.29 6.12 7.96
N GLU A 167 63.72 6.96 7.02
CA GLU A 167 64.55 6.53 5.88
C GLU A 167 66.02 6.54 6.31
N GLY A 168 66.57 5.37 6.61
CA GLY A 168 68.02 5.16 6.69
C GLY A 168 68.51 4.59 5.36
N SER A 169 69.44 5.27 4.68
CA SER A 169 70.05 4.77 3.45
C SER A 169 71.01 3.62 3.77
N GLU A 170 70.67 2.39 3.39
CA GLU A 170 71.65 1.30 3.30
C GLU A 170 72.36 1.33 1.95
N THR A 171 73.62 1.77 1.93
CA THR A 171 74.54 1.50 0.83
C THR A 171 75.74 0.72 1.36
N ALA A 172 75.82 -0.53 0.93
CA ALA A 172 76.89 -1.45 1.24
C ALA A 172 78.21 -1.06 0.55
N SER A 173 79.34 -1.16 1.25
CA SER A 173 80.61 -1.53 0.62
C SER A 173 81.60 -2.11 1.62
N MET A 174 82.19 -3.24 1.25
CA MET A 174 83.23 -3.96 1.99
C MET A 174 84.59 -3.28 1.82
N GLY A 175 85.36 -3.19 2.91
CA GLY A 175 86.82 -3.10 2.86
C GLY A 175 87.44 -1.77 3.28
N GLY A 176 88.01 -1.74 4.49
CA GLY A 176 89.27 -1.06 4.82
C GLY A 176 89.42 0.43 4.55
N THR A 177 89.37 1.21 5.65
CA THR A 177 89.97 2.55 5.86
C THR A 177 89.07 3.77 5.62
N SER A 178 88.67 4.37 6.74
CA SER A 178 88.08 5.71 7.01
C SER A 178 86.76 6.10 6.33
N ALA A 179 85.72 6.31 7.14
CA ALA A 179 84.61 7.22 6.84
C ALA A 179 83.95 7.70 8.15
N SER A 180 83.98 9.01 8.38
CA SER A 180 83.13 9.73 9.34
C SER A 180 81.81 10.08 8.65
N THR A 181 80.67 9.72 9.23
CA THR A 181 79.34 9.94 8.67
C THR A 181 78.54 10.89 9.56
N GLU A 182 78.19 12.06 9.02
CA GLU A 182 77.22 13.00 9.60
C GLU A 182 75.81 12.60 9.14
N GLY A 183 74.98 12.13 10.06
CA GLY A 183 73.59 11.74 9.76
C GLY A 183 72.63 12.92 9.90
N TYR A 184 72.04 13.38 8.81
CA TYR A 184 70.86 14.26 8.84
C TYR A 184 69.60 13.42 9.09
N SER A 185 68.87 13.72 10.16
CA SER A 185 67.56 13.11 10.47
C SER A 185 66.44 14.09 10.11
N SER A 186 65.49 13.66 9.29
CA SER A 186 64.26 14.40 9.00
C SER A 186 63.05 13.52 9.30
N THR A 187 62.23 13.92 10.27
CA THR A 187 61.02 13.19 10.70
C THR A 187 59.79 13.76 9.99
N LYS A 188 59.03 12.91 9.28
CA LYS A 188 57.77 13.29 8.63
C LYS A 188 56.61 12.58 9.34
N ASN A 189 55.76 13.35 10.04
CA ASN A 189 54.54 12.84 10.66
C ASN A 189 53.41 12.85 9.62
N ILE A 190 52.92 11.68 9.23
CA ILE A 190 51.72 11.56 8.38
C ILE A 190 50.55 11.21 9.29
N LYS A 191 49.52 12.08 9.31
CA LYS A 191 48.27 11.86 10.04
C LYS A 191 47.23 11.30 9.06
N GLU A 192 46.98 9.99 9.09
CA GLU A 192 45.88 9.38 8.33
C GLU A 192 44.67 9.23 9.25
N THR A 193 43.53 9.81 8.84
CA THR A 193 42.26 9.68 9.57
C THR A 193 41.33 8.79 8.76
N GLY A 194 41.08 7.58 9.27
CA GLY A 194 40.11 6.64 8.72
C GLY A 194 38.95 6.45 9.71
N GLY A 195 37.71 6.56 9.23
CA GLY A 195 36.50 6.33 10.03
C GLY A 195 35.67 5.19 9.46
N SER A 196 35.11 4.35 10.33
CA SER A 196 34.07 3.39 9.98
C SER A 196 32.78 3.74 10.73
N SER A 197 31.65 3.63 10.03
CA SER A 197 30.32 3.78 10.61
C SER A 197 29.53 2.50 10.45
N GLU A 198 29.04 1.96 11.56
CA GLU A 198 28.11 0.84 11.58
C GLU A 198 26.72 1.36 11.99
N SER A 199 25.71 1.14 11.14
CA SER A 199 24.32 1.49 11.42
C SER A 199 23.51 0.22 11.64
N LYS A 200 22.66 0.20 12.68
CA LYS A 200 21.76 -0.91 12.97
C LYS A 200 20.33 -0.50 12.61
N ALA A 201 19.58 -1.37 11.93
CA ALA A 201 18.18 -1.12 11.61
C ALA A 201 17.33 -0.93 12.88
N ASP A 202 16.38 0.00 12.81
CA ASP A 202 15.45 0.27 13.90
C ASP A 202 14.64 -0.98 14.23
N LYS A 203 14.49 -1.27 15.53
CA LYS A 203 13.61 -2.36 15.98
C LYS A 203 12.25 -1.77 16.35
N ILE A 204 11.22 -2.11 15.59
CA ILE A 204 9.84 -1.73 15.87
C ILE A 204 9.18 -2.89 16.61
N ASN A 205 8.66 -2.63 17.80
CA ASN A 205 7.75 -3.56 18.46
C ASN A 205 6.32 -3.15 18.13
N TRP A 206 5.54 -4.11 17.65
CA TRP A 206 4.15 -3.88 17.24
C TRP A 206 3.17 -4.36 18.31
N ASN A 207 2.19 -3.53 18.64
CA ASN A 207 0.96 -3.98 19.29
C ASN A 207 0.03 -4.55 18.22
N VAL A 208 -0.18 -5.86 18.25
CA VAL A 208 -0.95 -6.61 17.26
C VAL A 208 -2.34 -6.92 17.80
N PHE A 209 -3.38 -6.54 17.05
CA PHE A 209 -4.77 -6.76 17.42
C PHE A 209 -5.61 -7.15 16.20
N ARG A 210 -6.78 -7.75 16.46
CA ARG A 210 -7.77 -8.07 15.42
C ARG A 210 -8.94 -7.08 15.53
N PRO A 211 -9.08 -6.11 14.61
CA PRO A 211 -10.23 -5.22 14.63
C PRO A 211 -11.47 -6.00 14.17
N SER A 212 -12.52 -6.05 14.98
CA SER A 212 -13.76 -6.78 14.64
C SER A 212 -14.39 -6.30 13.33
N GLY A 213 -14.26 -5.02 12.99
CA GLY A 213 -14.72 -4.46 11.71
C GLY A 213 -13.93 -4.93 10.48
N LEU A 214 -12.68 -5.39 10.67
CA LEU A 214 -11.81 -5.82 9.59
C LEU A 214 -12.20 -7.21 9.08
N ASP A 215 -12.43 -8.14 10.00
CA ASP A 215 -12.86 -9.51 9.69
C ASP A 215 -14.20 -9.51 8.93
N ALA A 216 -15.13 -8.63 9.31
CA ALA A 216 -16.42 -8.49 8.63
C ALA A 216 -16.28 -8.01 7.18
N ALA A 217 -15.48 -6.96 6.93
CA ALA A 217 -15.27 -6.40 5.59
C ALA A 217 -14.62 -7.41 4.63
N VAL A 218 -13.64 -8.17 5.14
CA VAL A 218 -12.96 -9.23 4.41
C VAL A 218 -13.91 -10.37 4.08
N ASN A 219 -14.64 -10.87 5.09
CA ASN A 219 -15.58 -11.97 4.92
C ASN A 219 -16.71 -11.60 3.94
N GLN A 220 -17.18 -10.35 3.99
CA GLN A 220 -18.15 -9.82 3.03
C GLN A 220 -17.57 -9.86 1.60
N THR A 221 -16.33 -9.43 1.41
CA THR A 221 -15.67 -9.49 0.09
C THR A 221 -15.59 -10.93 -0.41
N PHE A 222 -14.92 -11.85 0.31
CA PHE A 222 -14.75 -13.23 -0.17
C PHE A 222 -16.08 -13.97 -0.40
N SER A 223 -17.06 -13.80 0.49
CA SER A 223 -18.39 -14.42 0.30
C SER A 223 -19.13 -13.85 -0.92
N SER A 224 -18.99 -12.56 -1.21
CA SER A 224 -19.61 -11.93 -2.38
C SER A 224 -19.06 -12.44 -3.72
N TYR A 225 -17.83 -12.97 -3.71
CA TYR A 225 -17.17 -13.61 -4.85
C TYR A 225 -17.31 -15.14 -4.89
N GLY A 226 -18.09 -15.71 -3.98
CA GLY A 226 -18.50 -17.12 -4.05
C GLY A 226 -17.72 -18.07 -3.14
N PHE A 227 -16.78 -17.59 -2.32
CA PHE A 227 -16.09 -18.44 -1.35
C PHE A 227 -16.96 -18.74 -0.13
N ARG A 228 -16.71 -19.89 0.52
CA ARG A 228 -17.30 -20.23 1.82
C ARG A 228 -16.34 -19.82 2.93
N THR A 229 -16.52 -18.60 3.45
CA THR A 229 -15.69 -18.07 4.52
C THR A 229 -15.95 -18.82 5.83
N ILE A 230 -14.87 -19.15 6.55
CA ILE A 230 -14.90 -19.72 7.89
C ILE A 230 -14.14 -18.75 8.79
N ASP A 231 -14.75 -18.36 9.90
CA ASP A 231 -14.12 -17.46 10.85
C ASP A 231 -12.86 -18.11 11.43
N ALA A 232 -11.74 -17.38 11.44
CA ALA A 232 -10.47 -17.89 11.93
C ALA A 232 -10.53 -18.31 13.41
N SER A 233 -11.38 -17.70 14.24
CA SER A 233 -11.61 -18.13 15.63
C SER A 233 -12.28 -19.50 15.70
N GLN A 234 -13.21 -19.79 14.78
CA GLN A 234 -13.82 -21.12 14.68
C GLN A 234 -12.80 -22.17 14.23
N VAL A 235 -11.93 -21.82 13.28
CA VAL A 235 -10.81 -22.69 12.84
C VAL A 235 -9.88 -22.99 14.01
N ALA A 236 -9.44 -21.96 14.74
CA ALA A 236 -8.58 -22.11 15.91
C ALA A 236 -9.20 -22.95 17.02
N SER A 237 -10.52 -22.77 17.29
CA SER A 237 -11.23 -23.57 18.28
C SER A 237 -11.35 -25.06 17.90
N ARG A 238 -11.29 -25.36 16.61
CA ARG A 238 -11.50 -26.71 16.07
C ARG A 238 -10.20 -27.45 15.78
N PHE A 239 -9.14 -26.72 15.44
CA PHE A 239 -7.86 -27.31 15.04
C PHE A 239 -6.73 -26.73 15.89
N THR A 240 -6.17 -27.56 16.78
CA THR A 240 -5.17 -27.17 17.77
C THR A 240 -3.90 -26.54 17.17
N GLY A 241 -3.51 -26.92 15.95
CA GLY A 241 -2.33 -26.35 15.27
C GLY A 241 -2.57 -24.96 14.65
N PHE A 242 -3.82 -24.49 14.61
CA PHE A 242 -4.18 -23.16 14.08
C PHE A 242 -4.27 -22.14 15.22
N ASP A 243 -3.11 -21.74 15.76
CA ASP A 243 -3.04 -20.90 16.95
C ASP A 243 -2.97 -19.40 16.62
N LEU A 244 -4.08 -18.68 16.84
CA LEU A 244 -4.17 -17.24 16.59
C LEU A 244 -3.28 -16.39 17.50
N GLU A 245 -2.93 -16.86 18.69
CA GLU A 245 -2.03 -16.13 19.58
C GLU A 245 -0.58 -16.29 19.12
N ALA A 246 -0.19 -17.47 18.62
CA ALA A 246 1.10 -17.65 17.97
C ALA A 246 1.26 -16.73 16.75
N PHE A 247 0.20 -16.55 15.94
CA PHE A 247 0.21 -15.61 14.82
C PHE A 247 0.46 -14.17 15.30
N LYS A 248 -0.26 -13.73 16.33
CA LYS A 248 -0.06 -12.39 16.91
C LYS A 248 1.36 -12.20 17.43
N GLN A 249 1.92 -13.19 18.11
CA GLN A 249 3.27 -13.12 18.67
C GLN A 249 4.32 -13.01 17.57
N ASP A 250 4.24 -13.84 16.52
CA ASP A 250 5.19 -13.78 15.41
C ASP A 250 5.15 -12.40 14.73
N PHE A 251 3.95 -11.90 14.44
CA PHE A 251 3.77 -10.60 13.79
C PHE A 251 4.06 -9.39 14.69
N ALA A 252 4.20 -9.58 16.02
CA ALA A 252 4.61 -8.52 16.94
C ALA A 252 6.10 -8.16 16.80
N PHE A 253 6.91 -9.11 16.32
CA PHE A 253 8.38 -8.99 16.23
C PHE A 253 8.95 -9.19 14.82
N SER A 254 8.12 -9.64 13.88
CA SER A 254 8.50 -9.98 12.50
C SER A 254 7.40 -9.54 11.53
N ASP A 255 7.75 -9.45 10.24
CA ASP A 255 6.81 -9.21 9.14
C ASP A 255 6.30 -10.51 8.49
N ASP A 256 6.70 -11.67 9.02
CA ASP A 256 6.26 -13.00 8.59
C ASP A 256 6.11 -13.93 9.80
N LEU A 257 5.31 -14.98 9.63
CA LEU A 257 5.17 -16.07 10.59
C LEU A 257 6.47 -16.87 10.70
N SER A 258 6.74 -17.37 11.91
CA SER A 258 7.81 -18.35 12.08
C SER A 258 7.48 -19.63 11.29
N PRO A 259 8.50 -20.37 10.82
CA PRO A 259 8.27 -21.64 10.12
C PRO A 259 7.44 -22.63 10.94
N ALA A 260 7.60 -22.64 12.27
CA ALA A 260 6.84 -23.49 13.16
C ALA A 260 5.35 -23.12 13.17
N THR A 261 5.00 -21.86 13.41
CA THR A 261 3.59 -21.39 13.40
C THR A 261 2.93 -21.62 12.04
N LYS A 262 3.66 -21.34 10.96
CA LYS A 262 3.17 -21.49 9.59
C LYS A 262 2.88 -22.96 9.24
N ASN A 263 3.82 -23.87 9.52
CA ASN A 263 3.64 -25.30 9.24
C ASN A 263 2.54 -25.91 10.12
N ASN A 264 2.48 -25.57 11.40
CA ASN A 264 1.41 -26.02 12.30
C ASN A 264 0.02 -25.62 11.79
N ALA A 265 -0.11 -24.38 11.27
CA ALA A 265 -1.35 -23.89 10.71
C ALA A 265 -1.73 -24.63 9.41
N PHE A 266 -0.76 -24.87 8.52
CA PHE A 266 -0.96 -25.65 7.30
C PHE A 266 -1.41 -27.08 7.62
N ASP A 267 -0.69 -27.80 8.49
CA ASP A 267 -1.02 -29.17 8.88
C ASP A 267 -2.41 -29.26 9.55
N ALA A 268 -2.77 -28.24 10.34
CA ALA A 268 -4.07 -28.17 10.98
C ALA A 268 -5.24 -28.15 9.98
N ILE A 269 -5.10 -27.39 8.90
CA ILE A 269 -6.18 -27.13 7.94
C ILE A 269 -6.09 -27.95 6.65
N ALA A 270 -4.97 -28.64 6.41
CA ALA A 270 -4.74 -29.52 5.26
C ALA A 270 -5.91 -30.50 5.03
N GLY A 271 -6.33 -30.62 3.78
CA GLY A 271 -7.46 -31.42 3.32
C GLY A 271 -8.85 -30.98 3.81
N LYS A 272 -8.95 -29.88 4.58
CA LYS A 272 -10.19 -29.45 5.25
C LYS A 272 -10.62 -28.03 4.85
N ILE A 273 -9.67 -27.11 4.82
CA ILE A 273 -9.83 -25.72 4.39
C ILE A 273 -8.72 -25.43 3.36
N PRO A 274 -9.03 -25.49 2.06
CA PRO A 274 -8.02 -25.47 1.00
C PRO A 274 -7.37 -24.09 0.82
N ILE A 275 -7.93 -23.01 1.37
CA ILE A 275 -7.40 -21.65 1.17
C ILE A 275 -7.21 -20.95 2.52
N LEU A 276 -5.99 -20.47 2.76
CA LEU A 276 -5.63 -19.63 3.91
C LEU A 276 -5.12 -18.27 3.43
N VAL A 277 -5.75 -17.20 3.89
CA VAL A 277 -5.30 -15.83 3.71
C VAL A 277 -4.64 -15.34 4.99
N ILE A 278 -3.43 -14.82 4.89
CA ILE A 278 -2.73 -14.14 5.99
C ILE A 278 -2.47 -12.72 5.55
N ALA A 279 -2.98 -11.75 6.30
CA ALA A 279 -2.84 -10.34 5.99
C ALA A 279 -2.47 -9.53 7.22
N THR A 280 -1.59 -8.55 7.03
CA THR A 280 -1.23 -7.57 8.05
C THR A 280 -1.59 -6.16 7.60
N VAL A 281 -2.01 -5.33 8.54
CA VAL A 281 -2.31 -3.93 8.31
C VAL A 281 -1.57 -3.08 9.34
N ASP A 282 -0.55 -2.37 8.89
CA ASP A 282 0.28 -1.51 9.73
C ASP A 282 -0.32 -0.13 9.80
N VAL A 283 -0.76 0.28 10.99
CA VAL A 283 -1.28 1.61 11.25
C VAL A 283 -0.11 2.57 11.38
N GLY A 284 -0.02 3.49 10.42
CA GLY A 284 1.03 4.49 10.32
C GLY A 284 0.77 5.74 11.15
N GLN A 285 1.57 6.77 10.90
CA GLN A 285 1.50 8.03 11.63
C GLN A 285 0.17 8.75 11.40
N LYS A 286 -0.23 9.49 12.44
CA LYS A 286 -1.45 10.28 12.48
C LYS A 286 -1.08 11.72 12.20
N ASP A 287 -1.84 12.38 11.34
CA ASP A 287 -1.71 13.81 11.13
C ASP A 287 -3.06 14.49 10.91
N THR A 288 -3.03 15.80 10.70
CA THR A 288 -4.22 16.58 10.36
C THR A 288 -4.13 16.95 8.90
N ASP A 289 -5.17 16.60 8.14
CA ASP A 289 -5.21 16.86 6.72
C ASP A 289 -5.32 18.38 6.46
N PRO A 290 -4.37 18.99 5.73
CA PRO A 290 -4.31 20.45 5.59
C PRO A 290 -5.42 21.03 4.71
N GLY A 291 -6.09 20.20 3.90
CA GLY A 291 -7.18 20.65 3.02
C GLY A 291 -8.54 20.64 3.70
N SER A 292 -8.84 19.61 4.48
CA SER A 292 -10.14 19.38 5.12
C SER A 292 -10.18 19.71 6.60
N GLY A 293 -9.03 19.79 7.27
CA GLY A 293 -8.92 19.92 8.74
C GLY A 293 -9.29 18.64 9.51
N LEU A 294 -9.63 17.55 8.82
CA LEU A 294 -9.94 16.26 9.43
C LEU A 294 -8.68 15.54 9.91
N LYS A 295 -8.85 14.60 10.87
CA LYS A 295 -7.78 13.69 11.25
C LYS A 295 -7.57 12.67 10.14
N ARG A 296 -6.30 12.38 9.86
CA ARG A 296 -5.88 11.43 8.85
C ARG A 296 -4.94 10.40 9.47
N VAL A 297 -5.19 9.14 9.11
CA VAL A 297 -4.39 8.00 9.52
C VAL A 297 -4.05 7.18 8.30
N TYR A 298 -2.78 6.78 8.19
CA TYR A 298 -2.32 5.90 7.14
C TYR A 298 -2.39 4.45 7.60
N ALA A 299 -2.72 3.54 6.69
CA ALA A 299 -2.72 2.10 6.91
C ALA A 299 -2.02 1.43 5.73
N THR A 300 -0.98 0.63 5.99
CA THR A 300 -0.29 -0.15 4.96
C THR A 300 -0.71 -1.60 5.07
N VAL A 301 -1.29 -2.16 4.00
CA VAL A 301 -1.70 -3.56 3.96
C VAL A 301 -0.75 -4.39 3.11
N MET A 302 -0.51 -5.62 3.56
CA MET A 302 0.13 -6.68 2.79
C MET A 302 -0.59 -7.99 3.08
N ALA A 303 -0.57 -8.92 2.13
CA ALA A 303 -1.23 -10.21 2.30
C ALA A 303 -0.59 -11.30 1.44
N GLN A 304 -0.70 -12.53 1.89
CA GLN A 304 -0.35 -13.73 1.15
C GLN A 304 -1.49 -14.74 1.25
N VAL A 305 -1.70 -15.46 0.15
CA VAL A 305 -2.76 -16.48 0.06
C VAL A 305 -2.13 -17.79 -0.33
N TYR A 306 -2.46 -18.80 0.47
CA TYR A 306 -1.94 -20.13 0.36
C TYR A 306 -3.08 -21.08 -0.04
N GLN A 307 -2.81 -21.95 -1.01
CA GLN A 307 -3.72 -23.02 -1.41
C GLN A 307 -3.09 -24.37 -1.14
N ASP A 308 -3.87 -25.28 -0.54
CA ASP A 308 -3.54 -26.69 -0.40
C ASP A 308 -3.65 -27.40 -1.77
N ASP A 309 -2.54 -27.94 -2.27
CA ASP A 309 -2.49 -28.78 -3.48
C ASP A 309 -2.60 -30.28 -3.18
N GLY A 310 -2.72 -30.65 -1.89
CA GLY A 310 -2.72 -32.02 -1.39
C GLY A 310 -1.38 -32.52 -0.85
N LEU A 311 -0.30 -31.78 -1.08
CA LEU A 311 1.05 -32.08 -0.58
C LEU A 311 1.72 -30.87 0.09
N PHE A 312 1.48 -29.67 -0.45
CA PHE A 312 2.03 -28.40 -0.03
C PHE A 312 0.96 -27.30 -0.01
N PHE A 313 1.27 -26.23 0.70
CA PHE A 313 0.55 -24.97 0.60
C PHE A 313 1.30 -24.02 -0.32
N GLU A 314 0.82 -23.88 -1.55
CA GLU A 314 1.41 -23.01 -2.56
C GLU A 314 0.91 -21.57 -2.42
N THR A 315 1.77 -20.58 -2.68
CA THR A 315 1.35 -19.19 -2.73
C THR A 315 0.64 -18.91 -4.05
N VAL A 316 -0.67 -18.69 -4.00
CA VAL A 316 -1.52 -18.47 -5.19
C VAL A 316 -1.93 -17.02 -5.40
N ALA A 317 -1.79 -16.18 -4.37
CA ALA A 317 -1.96 -14.73 -4.50
C ALA A 317 -1.10 -13.97 -3.48
N SER A 318 -0.75 -12.73 -3.80
CA SER A 318 0.00 -11.85 -2.91
C SER A 318 -0.35 -10.38 -3.14
N VAL A 319 -0.45 -9.63 -2.05
CA VAL A 319 -0.64 -8.18 -2.04
C VAL A 319 0.64 -7.56 -1.52
N LYS A 320 1.35 -6.85 -2.39
CA LYS A 320 2.54 -6.07 -2.00
C LYS A 320 2.15 -4.98 -0.99
N PRO A 321 3.07 -4.54 -0.11
CA PRO A 321 2.81 -3.45 0.82
C PRO A 321 2.24 -2.22 0.10
N THR A 322 0.99 -1.89 0.41
CA THR A 322 0.24 -0.81 -0.25
C THR A 322 -0.40 0.08 0.81
N GLN A 323 -0.15 1.38 0.71
CA GLN A 323 -0.61 2.35 1.70
C GLN A 323 -1.94 2.98 1.29
N PHE A 324 -2.85 3.09 2.26
CA PHE A 324 -4.13 3.77 2.17
C PHE A 324 -4.24 4.81 3.27
N SER A 325 -5.13 5.78 3.11
CA SER A 325 -5.44 6.77 4.14
C SER A 325 -6.93 6.84 4.43
N GLY A 326 -7.23 6.93 5.73
CA GLY A 326 -8.57 7.18 6.25
C GLY A 326 -8.66 8.58 6.82
N LEU A 327 -9.79 9.24 6.56
CA LEU A 327 -10.13 10.52 7.16
C LEU A 327 -11.26 10.36 8.15
N GLY A 328 -11.28 11.16 9.20
CA GLY A 328 -12.36 11.18 10.17
C GLY A 328 -12.39 12.45 11.00
N PRO A 329 -13.53 12.74 11.65
CA PRO A 329 -13.63 13.85 12.60
C PRO A 329 -12.71 13.66 13.83
N ASN A 330 -12.26 12.45 14.09
CA ASN A 330 -11.29 12.10 15.12
C ASN A 330 -10.37 10.95 14.65
N GLU A 331 -9.32 10.68 15.42
CA GLU A 331 -8.30 9.68 15.10
C GLU A 331 -8.88 8.26 14.99
N THR A 332 -9.80 7.88 15.88
CA THR A 332 -10.40 6.54 15.89
C THR A 332 -11.21 6.27 14.62
N VAL A 333 -12.00 7.26 14.18
CA VAL A 333 -12.78 7.15 12.94
C VAL A 333 -11.84 7.14 11.72
N ALA A 334 -10.83 8.00 11.72
CA ALA A 334 -9.84 8.03 10.63
C ALA A 334 -9.10 6.70 10.51
N GLU A 335 -8.67 6.11 11.62
CA GLU A 335 -8.02 4.80 11.68
C GLU A 335 -8.94 3.69 11.17
N THR A 336 -10.17 3.63 11.66
CA THR A 336 -11.16 2.62 11.22
C THR A 336 -11.40 2.72 9.71
N ASN A 337 -11.55 3.93 9.19
CA ASN A 337 -11.71 4.17 7.76
C ASN A 337 -10.48 3.77 6.95
N ALA A 338 -9.27 3.96 7.49
CA ALA A 338 -8.03 3.56 6.84
C ALA A 338 -7.92 2.03 6.76
N LEU A 339 -8.21 1.35 7.88
CA LEU A 339 -8.20 -0.11 7.99
C LEU A 339 -9.20 -0.78 7.04
N ILE A 340 -10.45 -0.28 7.00
CA ILE A 340 -11.49 -0.81 6.09
C ILE A 340 -11.05 -0.67 4.63
N LYS A 341 -10.63 0.53 4.21
CA LYS A 341 -10.16 0.76 2.83
C LYS A 341 -9.01 -0.16 2.45
N ALA A 342 -8.05 -0.33 3.35
CA ALA A 342 -6.90 -1.19 3.11
C ALA A 342 -7.32 -2.65 2.94
N ALA A 343 -8.17 -3.17 3.84
CA ALA A 343 -8.67 -4.54 3.74
C ALA A 343 -9.55 -4.79 2.52
N GLU A 344 -10.45 -3.88 2.17
CA GLU A 344 -11.29 -3.99 0.97
C GLU A 344 -10.41 -4.03 -0.29
N SER A 345 -9.44 -3.13 -0.40
CA SER A 345 -8.54 -3.12 -1.55
C SER A 345 -7.69 -4.39 -1.64
N ALA A 346 -7.16 -4.88 -0.52
CA ALA A 346 -6.37 -6.11 -0.50
C ALA A 346 -7.24 -7.34 -0.82
N SER A 347 -8.47 -7.40 -0.30
CA SER A 347 -9.40 -8.50 -0.55
C SER A 347 -9.83 -8.56 -2.02
N ASN A 348 -10.13 -7.39 -2.62
CA ASN A 348 -10.43 -7.31 -4.05
C ASN A 348 -9.24 -7.78 -4.89
N GLU A 349 -8.03 -7.31 -4.58
CA GLU A 349 -6.80 -7.73 -5.27
C GLU A 349 -6.58 -9.26 -5.18
N ILE A 350 -6.71 -9.84 -3.99
CA ILE A 350 -6.64 -11.29 -3.77
C ILE A 350 -7.64 -12.03 -4.65
N VAL A 351 -8.90 -11.62 -4.60
CA VAL A 351 -9.97 -12.29 -5.35
C VAL A 351 -9.69 -12.25 -6.85
N GLN A 352 -9.19 -11.13 -7.38
CA GLN A 352 -8.88 -11.06 -8.81
C GLN A 352 -7.74 -12.01 -9.19
N GLN A 353 -6.71 -12.14 -8.34
CA GLN A 353 -5.64 -13.12 -8.55
C GLN A 353 -6.15 -14.56 -8.48
N LEU A 354 -7.00 -14.89 -7.49
CA LEU A 354 -7.62 -16.22 -7.38
C LEU A 354 -8.50 -16.56 -8.59
N ASN A 355 -9.34 -15.60 -9.03
CA ASN A 355 -10.18 -15.78 -10.21
C ASN A 355 -9.36 -15.97 -11.48
N ALA A 356 -8.28 -15.20 -11.67
CA ALA A 356 -7.37 -15.35 -12.80
C ALA A 356 -6.65 -16.70 -12.79
N ALA A 357 -6.37 -17.25 -11.61
CA ALA A 357 -5.83 -18.61 -11.43
C ALA A 357 -6.90 -19.72 -11.53
N GLY A 358 -8.18 -19.37 -11.68
CA GLY A 358 -9.29 -20.33 -11.75
C GLY A 358 -9.69 -20.93 -10.39
N ILE A 359 -9.25 -20.35 -9.28
CA ILE A 359 -9.51 -20.82 -7.90
C ILE A 359 -10.80 -20.19 -7.38
N ARG A 360 -11.79 -20.99 -6.98
CA ARG A 360 -13.15 -20.54 -6.58
C ARG A 360 -13.79 -21.39 -5.49
#